data_AF-A0A4W2IKD8-F1
#
_entry.id   AF-A0A4W2IKD8-F1
#
_cell.length_a   1.000
_cell.length_b   1.000
_cell.length_c   1.000
_cell.angle_alpha   90.00
_cell.angle_beta   90.00
_cell.angle_gamma   90.00
#
_symmetry.space_group_name_H-M   'P 1'
#
loop_
_entity.id
_entity.type
_entity.pdbx_description
1 polymer ?
#
loop_
_entity_poly.entity_id
_entity_poly.type
_entity_poly.pdbx_seq_one_letter_code
_entity_poly.pdbx_strand_id
1 'polypeptide(L)'
;MSISGAIAYPAPGEAGGGQDERVARSSGGNPDVSLSRSRPPMESNPPDSTGPMHVPFGHIVANEKWRGSQLAQGMQGKIKLVFEDGLTPVDFYLSSKSCILYITEAELVAGNGYRKRLVRVRNSNKLQGIVVVEKTQMSEQYFPAVQKFTVLDLGMVLLPVASQMEASCLIIQLVQEQTREPSKNPFLRKKRALVSEPALLRSVQQIPGVGKVKAPLLLQRFPSIQQLSNASLRELEAVVGPAAAQRIHAFFSQPR
;
A
#
# COMPACT_ATOMS: atom_id res chain seq x y z
N MET A 1 -14.27 35.94 38.07
CA MET A 1 -13.19 36.69 37.41
C MET A 1 -13.29 36.42 35.92
N SER A 2 -13.92 37.35 35.21
CA SER A 2 -14.00 37.40 33.74
C SER A 2 -12.64 37.69 33.15
N ILE A 3 -12.30 37.09 31.99
CA ILE A 3 -11.75 37.81 30.83
C ILE A 3 -12.20 37.10 29.54
N SER A 4 -13.05 37.80 28.78
CA SER A 4 -13.34 37.57 27.36
C SER A 4 -12.14 37.94 26.50
N GLY A 5 -11.91 37.21 25.40
CA GLY A 5 -10.96 37.60 24.36
C GLY A 5 -11.32 37.00 23.01
N ALA A 6 -12.30 37.60 22.33
CA ALA A 6 -12.59 37.33 20.93
C ALA A 6 -11.60 38.12 20.05
N ILE A 7 -10.85 37.43 19.19
CA ILE A 7 -9.98 38.04 18.18
C ILE A 7 -10.72 37.96 16.84
N ALA A 8 -11.10 39.13 16.33
CA ALA A 8 -11.63 39.32 14.99
C ALA A 8 -10.47 39.41 13.98
N TYR A 9 -10.59 38.71 12.86
CA TYR A 9 -9.70 38.84 11.71
C TYR A 9 -10.26 39.90 10.73
N PRO A 10 -9.45 40.81 10.19
CA PRO A 10 -9.86 41.65 9.07
C PRO A 10 -9.63 40.92 7.73
N ALA A 11 -10.57 41.14 6.80
CA ALA A 11 -10.51 40.67 5.42
C ALA A 11 -9.45 41.44 4.59
N PRO A 12 -8.85 40.83 3.56
CA PRO A 12 -7.93 41.51 2.66
C PRO A 12 -8.70 42.35 1.62
N GLY A 13 -8.43 43.65 1.65
CA GLY A 13 -8.93 44.62 0.68
C GLY A 13 -8.27 44.53 -0.69
N GLU A 14 -9.05 44.94 -1.68
CA GLU A 14 -8.78 45.02 -3.10
C GLU A 14 -7.61 45.96 -3.43
N ALA A 15 -6.75 45.57 -4.37
CA ALA A 15 -5.80 46.46 -5.02
C ALA A 15 -6.12 46.48 -6.53
N GLY A 16 -6.73 47.56 -6.98
CA GLY A 16 -6.97 47.88 -8.39
C GLY A 16 -6.23 49.14 -8.82
N GLY A 17 -5.61 49.08 -10.00
CA GLY A 17 -5.68 50.10 -11.04
C GLY A 17 -4.69 51.29 -11.06
N GLY A 18 -4.08 51.51 -12.24
CA GLY A 18 -3.40 52.75 -12.69
C GLY A 18 -1.88 52.56 -12.89
N GLN A 19 -1.25 52.46 -14.09
CA GLN A 19 -1.30 53.32 -15.31
C GLN A 19 -1.15 54.81 -14.95
N ASP A 20 -0.31 55.66 -15.56
CA ASP A 20 0.55 55.66 -16.74
C ASP A 20 1.31 57.01 -16.67
N GLU A 21 2.58 57.17 -17.07
CA GLU A 21 3.01 58.36 -17.83
C GLU A 21 4.45 58.29 -18.39
N ARG A 22 4.47 58.02 -19.70
CA ARG A 22 5.36 58.44 -20.79
C ARG A 22 6.42 59.52 -20.51
N VAL A 23 7.63 59.25 -21.01
CA VAL A 23 8.46 60.26 -21.68
C VAL A 23 8.87 59.73 -23.05
N ALA A 24 8.59 60.54 -24.08
CA ALA A 24 8.82 60.28 -25.49
C ALA A 24 10.30 60.39 -25.89
N ARG A 25 10.70 59.63 -26.93
CA ARG A 25 11.32 60.20 -28.16
C ARG A 25 11.51 59.13 -29.24
N SER A 26 11.00 59.48 -30.41
CA SER A 26 11.14 58.82 -31.71
C SER A 26 12.58 58.85 -32.23
N SER A 27 12.99 57.83 -32.99
CA SER A 27 13.33 57.93 -34.44
C SER A 27 14.21 56.75 -34.90
N GLY A 28 13.89 56.18 -36.07
CA GLY A 28 14.85 55.42 -36.88
C GLY A 28 14.41 54.04 -37.42
N GLY A 29 13.91 54.01 -38.66
CA GLY A 29 14.32 53.06 -39.71
C GLY A 29 13.87 51.59 -39.70
N ASN A 30 12.76 51.30 -40.40
CA ASN A 30 12.54 50.34 -41.53
C ASN A 30 13.35 49.01 -41.68
N PRO A 31 12.90 48.04 -42.51
CA PRO A 31 11.99 46.94 -42.16
C PRO A 31 12.57 45.53 -42.40
N ASP A 32 11.84 44.53 -41.92
CA ASP A 32 11.69 43.17 -42.46
C ASP A 32 12.95 42.31 -42.76
N VAL A 33 13.33 41.47 -41.80
CA VAL A 33 13.99 40.18 -42.06
C VAL A 33 13.35 39.12 -41.17
N SER A 34 12.52 38.29 -41.79
CA SER A 34 11.91 37.10 -41.21
C SER A 34 12.97 36.02 -40.92
N LEU A 35 13.54 36.08 -39.71
CA LEU A 35 14.37 35.00 -39.15
C LEU A 35 13.49 33.98 -38.45
N SER A 36 13.14 32.92 -39.18
CA SER A 36 12.67 31.65 -38.66
C SER A 36 13.66 31.09 -37.63
N ARG A 37 13.39 31.33 -36.34
CA ARG A 37 14.10 30.69 -35.23
C ARG A 37 13.65 29.23 -35.13
N SER A 38 14.42 28.35 -35.76
CA SER A 38 14.38 26.92 -35.55
C SER A 38 14.65 26.62 -34.07
N ARG A 39 13.65 26.11 -33.37
CA ARG A 39 13.76 25.58 -32.02
C ARG A 39 14.74 24.38 -32.07
N PRO A 40 15.81 24.33 -31.27
CA PRO A 40 16.64 23.14 -31.23
C PRO A 40 15.80 21.95 -30.73
N PRO A 41 16.05 20.72 -31.23
CA PRO A 41 15.33 19.55 -30.74
C PRO A 41 15.63 19.41 -29.25
N MET A 42 14.59 19.16 -28.45
CA MET A 42 14.78 18.78 -27.05
C MET A 42 15.76 17.61 -27.01
N GLU A 43 16.83 17.76 -26.23
CA GLU A 43 17.63 16.62 -25.79
C GLU A 43 16.67 15.57 -25.27
N SER A 44 16.66 14.44 -25.96
CA SER A 44 16.01 13.23 -25.52
C SER A 44 16.37 12.99 -24.06
N ASN A 45 15.36 12.85 -23.20
CA ASN A 45 15.55 12.29 -21.86
C ASN A 45 16.49 11.08 -21.97
N PRO A 46 17.48 10.95 -21.06
CA PRO A 46 18.33 9.76 -21.06
C PRO A 46 17.43 8.53 -21.03
N PRO A 47 17.79 7.47 -21.76
CA PRO A 47 16.98 6.26 -21.82
C PRO A 47 16.71 5.81 -20.39
N ASP A 48 15.44 5.49 -20.14
CA ASP A 48 14.95 4.95 -18.88
C ASP A 48 15.74 3.66 -18.61
N SER A 49 16.89 3.80 -17.93
CA SER A 49 17.88 2.73 -17.70
C SER A 49 17.38 1.73 -16.65
N THR A 50 16.07 1.60 -16.48
CA THR A 50 15.45 0.63 -15.58
C THR A 50 15.15 -0.65 -16.32
N GLY A 51 16.22 -1.31 -16.77
CA GLY A 51 16.21 -2.77 -16.81
C GLY A 51 15.85 -3.31 -15.41
N PRO A 52 15.25 -4.51 -15.30
CA PRO A 52 14.92 -5.08 -14.00
C PRO A 52 16.20 -5.21 -13.16
N MET A 53 16.27 -4.48 -12.05
CA MET A 53 17.40 -4.54 -11.11
C MET A 53 17.58 -5.98 -10.64
N HIS A 54 18.72 -6.57 -10.94
CA HIS A 54 19.03 -7.93 -10.54
C HIS A 54 19.60 -7.91 -9.12
N VAL A 55 18.82 -8.41 -8.16
CA VAL A 55 19.25 -8.57 -6.76
C VAL A 55 19.46 -10.07 -6.51
N PRO A 56 20.70 -10.51 -6.27
CA PRO A 56 20.96 -11.91 -5.91
C PRO A 56 20.28 -12.27 -4.59
N PHE A 57 19.95 -13.56 -4.41
CA PHE A 57 19.35 -14.03 -3.15
C PHE A 57 20.24 -13.71 -1.95
N GLY A 58 19.62 -13.24 -0.86
CA GLY A 58 20.32 -12.86 0.36
C GLY A 58 21.22 -11.63 0.23
N HIS A 59 21.07 -10.85 -0.84
CA HIS A 59 21.76 -9.57 -1.02
C HIS A 59 20.76 -8.41 -0.95
N ILE A 60 21.29 -7.23 -0.65
CA ILE A 60 20.59 -5.96 -0.80
C ILE A 60 21.42 -5.09 -1.75
N VAL A 61 20.79 -4.52 -2.76
CA VAL A 61 21.41 -3.46 -3.57
C VAL A 61 21.03 -2.12 -2.94
N ALA A 62 22.01 -1.41 -2.39
CA ALA A 62 21.86 -0.15 -1.69
C ALA A 62 22.32 1.02 -2.56
N ASN A 63 21.65 2.16 -2.45
CA ASN A 63 22.09 3.39 -3.08
C ASN A 63 23.43 3.82 -2.48
N GLU A 64 24.37 4.26 -3.33
CA GLU A 64 25.71 4.70 -2.93
C GLU A 64 25.72 5.69 -1.75
N LYS A 65 24.69 6.54 -1.64
CA LYS A 65 24.56 7.50 -0.53
C LYS A 65 24.54 6.86 0.87
N TRP A 66 24.23 5.57 0.97
CA TRP A 66 24.19 4.84 2.24
C TRP A 66 25.54 4.23 2.61
N ARG A 67 26.57 4.31 1.75
CA ARG A 67 27.90 3.78 2.05
C ARG A 67 28.46 4.44 3.30
N GLY A 68 28.92 3.62 4.26
CA GLY A 68 29.52 4.09 5.51
C GLY A 68 28.51 4.59 6.56
N SER A 69 27.21 4.64 6.25
CA SER A 69 26.17 5.00 7.22
C SER A 69 26.04 3.97 8.36
N GLN A 70 25.49 4.40 9.51
CA GLN A 70 25.18 3.49 10.61
C GLN A 70 24.19 2.40 10.17
N LEU A 71 23.24 2.74 9.29
CA LEU A 71 22.31 1.79 8.68
C LEU A 71 23.05 0.68 7.90
N ALA A 72 23.97 1.05 7.02
CA ALA A 72 24.76 0.10 6.25
C ALA A 72 25.67 -0.76 7.14
N GLN A 73 26.32 -0.16 8.14
CA GLN A 73 27.14 -0.88 9.11
C GLN A 73 26.32 -1.88 9.93
N GLY A 74 25.10 -1.52 10.35
CA GLY A 74 24.21 -2.40 11.11
C GLY A 74 23.73 -3.63 10.32
N MET A 75 23.70 -3.52 8.99
CA MET A 75 23.37 -4.64 8.09
C MET A 75 24.59 -5.49 7.71
N GLN A 76 25.78 -4.90 7.72
CA GLN A 76 27.01 -5.56 7.34
C GLN A 76 27.32 -6.77 8.25
N GLY A 77 27.73 -7.89 7.66
CA GLY A 77 28.01 -9.14 8.37
C GLY A 77 26.80 -10.06 8.56
N LYS A 78 25.56 -9.53 8.46
CA LYS A 78 24.33 -10.35 8.46
C LYS A 78 23.77 -10.55 7.06
N ILE A 79 23.90 -9.55 6.19
CA ILE A 79 23.46 -9.56 4.80
C ILE A 79 24.55 -8.96 3.94
N LYS A 80 24.68 -9.44 2.69
CA LYS A 80 25.64 -8.87 1.74
C LYS A 80 25.04 -7.63 1.06
N LEU A 81 25.64 -6.48 1.34
CA LEU A 81 25.32 -5.21 0.71
C LEU A 81 26.15 -5.02 -0.57
N VAL A 82 25.47 -4.68 -1.65
CA VAL A 82 26.07 -4.22 -2.92
C VAL A 82 25.67 -2.77 -3.07
N PHE A 83 26.63 -1.87 -3.27
CA PHE A 83 26.33 -0.46 -3.49
C PHE A 83 26.36 -0.15 -4.98
N GLU A 84 25.40 0.63 -5.44
CA GLU A 84 25.26 1.00 -6.84
C GLU A 84 24.84 2.48 -6.96
N ASP A 85 25.43 3.16 -7.93
CA ASP A 85 25.11 4.54 -8.26
C ASP A 85 23.82 4.63 -9.08
N GLY A 86 23.17 5.79 -9.06
CA GLY A 86 22.01 6.05 -9.93
C GLY A 86 20.71 5.33 -9.54
N LEU A 87 20.63 4.72 -8.35
CA LEU A 87 19.41 4.03 -7.89
C LEU A 87 18.23 4.95 -7.59
N THR A 88 18.40 6.27 -7.63
CA THR A 88 17.33 7.26 -7.41
C THR A 88 16.16 6.97 -8.35
N PRO A 89 14.94 6.71 -7.82
CA PRO A 89 14.40 7.19 -6.55
C PRO A 89 14.49 6.20 -5.36
N VAL A 90 15.11 5.05 -5.50
CA VAL A 90 15.11 3.97 -4.51
C VAL A 90 16.35 4.01 -3.60
N ASP A 91 16.16 3.62 -2.33
CA ASP A 91 17.22 3.55 -1.33
C ASP A 91 17.85 2.15 -1.25
N PHE A 92 17.01 1.11 -1.25
CA PHE A 92 17.44 -0.29 -1.23
C PHE A 92 16.55 -1.16 -2.09
N TYR A 93 17.12 -2.06 -2.88
CA TYR A 93 16.37 -3.15 -3.52
C TYR A 93 16.57 -4.44 -2.74
N LEU A 94 15.45 -5.06 -2.37
CA LEU A 94 15.43 -6.38 -1.72
C LEU A 94 15.28 -7.50 -2.75
N SER A 95 14.70 -7.18 -3.90
CA SER A 95 14.52 -8.06 -5.07
C SER A 95 14.25 -7.22 -6.32
N SER A 96 14.11 -7.86 -7.48
CA SER A 96 13.67 -7.18 -8.71
C SER A 96 12.25 -6.60 -8.67
N LYS A 97 11.45 -6.94 -7.64
CA LYS A 97 10.05 -6.50 -7.48
C LYS A 97 9.75 -5.80 -6.17
N SER A 98 10.72 -5.67 -5.28
CA SER A 98 10.53 -5.10 -3.94
C SER A 98 11.70 -4.19 -3.58
N CYS A 99 11.38 -2.98 -3.13
CA CYS A 99 12.35 -1.98 -2.71
C CYS A 99 11.93 -1.26 -1.42
N ILE A 100 12.90 -0.60 -0.81
CA ILE A 100 12.73 0.28 0.34
C ILE A 100 12.98 1.72 -0.07
N LEU A 101 12.10 2.59 0.42
CA LEU A 101 12.22 4.03 0.40
C LEU A 101 12.40 4.49 1.85
N TYR A 102 13.56 5.05 2.16
CA TYR A 102 13.90 5.49 3.50
C TYR A 102 13.71 7.00 3.62
N ILE A 103 12.89 7.43 4.57
CA ILE A 103 12.63 8.84 4.88
C ILE A 103 13.33 9.17 6.20
N THR A 104 14.36 10.01 6.14
CA THR A 104 15.06 10.45 7.34
C THR A 104 14.24 11.45 8.16
N GLU A 105 14.62 11.64 9.42
CA GLU A 105 14.06 12.70 10.27
C GLU A 105 14.17 14.07 9.57
N ALA A 106 15.33 14.36 8.99
CA ALA A 106 15.57 15.61 8.27
C ALA A 106 14.64 15.77 7.04
N GLU A 107 14.41 14.71 6.27
CA GLU A 107 13.47 14.75 5.14
C GLU A 107 12.02 14.97 5.61
N LEU A 108 11.64 14.42 6.78
CA LEU A 108 10.32 14.61 7.36
C LEU A 108 10.10 16.06 7.81
N VAL A 109 11.11 16.64 8.48
CA VAL A 109 11.07 18.01 9.00
C VAL A 109 11.16 19.05 7.87
N ALA A 110 11.93 18.75 6.81
CA ALA A 110 12.06 19.63 5.64
C ALA A 110 10.75 19.76 4.82
N GLY A 111 9.74 18.94 5.10
CA GLY A 111 8.42 19.01 4.48
C GLY A 111 8.16 17.87 3.50
N ASN A 112 7.61 18.17 2.33
CA ASN A 112 7.02 17.15 1.44
C ASN A 112 7.94 16.68 0.30
N GLY A 113 9.25 16.88 0.41
CA GLY A 113 10.22 16.53 -0.65
C GLY A 113 10.21 15.04 -1.03
N TYR A 114 9.99 14.15 -0.06
CA TYR A 114 9.94 12.70 -0.26
C TYR A 114 8.74 12.25 -1.13
N ARG A 115 7.65 13.02 -1.17
CA ARG A 115 6.39 12.60 -1.81
C ARG A 115 6.53 12.28 -3.29
N LYS A 116 7.29 13.10 -4.03
CA LYS A 116 7.50 12.88 -5.47
C LYS A 116 8.13 11.52 -5.77
N ARG A 117 9.04 11.08 -4.90
CA ARG A 117 9.77 9.81 -5.03
C ARG A 117 8.90 8.62 -4.63
N LEU A 118 8.05 8.76 -3.61
CA LEU A 118 7.02 7.76 -3.28
C LEU A 118 6.02 7.57 -4.43
N VAL A 119 5.49 8.66 -4.99
CA VAL A 119 4.55 8.61 -6.12
C VAL A 119 5.20 7.96 -7.35
N ARG A 120 6.47 8.29 -7.64
CA ARG A 120 7.20 7.69 -8.75
C ARG A 120 7.31 6.17 -8.62
N VAL A 121 7.67 5.66 -7.43
CA VAL A 121 7.73 4.22 -7.19
C VAL A 121 6.35 3.59 -7.24
N ARG A 122 5.33 4.23 -6.65
CA ARG A 122 3.96 3.72 -6.67
C ARG A 122 3.39 3.54 -8.07
N ASN A 123 3.76 4.43 -8.99
CA ASN A 123 3.34 4.39 -10.39
C ASN A 123 4.12 3.36 -11.23
N SER A 124 5.18 2.76 -10.68
CA SER A 124 5.84 1.62 -11.31
C SER A 124 4.97 0.38 -11.21
N ASN A 125 4.75 -0.28 -12.34
CA ASN A 125 3.99 -1.54 -12.44
C ASN A 125 4.82 -2.78 -12.05
N LYS A 126 6.15 -2.65 -11.91
CA LYS A 126 7.06 -3.77 -11.64
C LYS A 126 7.57 -3.81 -10.21
N LEU A 127 7.40 -2.73 -9.44
CA LEU A 127 8.08 -2.52 -8.17
C LEU A 127 7.11 -2.22 -7.03
N GLN A 128 7.19 -2.99 -5.95
CA GLN A 128 6.48 -2.75 -4.70
C GLN A 128 7.41 -1.99 -3.75
N GLY A 129 6.98 -0.80 -3.33
CA GLY A 129 7.73 0.02 -2.38
C GLY A 129 7.27 -0.16 -0.94
N ILE A 130 8.22 -0.43 -0.06
CA ILE A 130 8.08 -0.39 1.40
C ILE A 130 8.71 0.92 1.87
N VAL A 131 7.97 1.74 2.61
CA VAL A 131 8.49 3.00 3.15
C VAL A 131 8.94 2.77 4.59
N VAL A 132 10.18 3.11 4.89
CA VAL A 132 10.73 3.14 6.25
C VAL A 132 10.92 4.60 6.64
N VAL A 133 10.44 5.01 7.80
CA VAL A 133 10.49 6.42 8.24
C VAL A 133 11.04 6.54 9.65
N GLU A 134 11.97 7.47 9.86
CA GLU A 134 12.48 7.80 11.19
C GLU A 134 11.42 8.57 11.97
N LYS A 135 10.76 7.90 12.92
CA LYS A 135 9.81 8.45 13.87
C LYS A 135 10.50 8.65 15.22
N THR A 136 11.01 9.85 15.43
CA THR A 136 11.71 10.31 16.64
C THR A 136 10.84 11.33 17.38
N GLN A 137 11.33 11.85 18.52
CA GLN A 137 10.67 12.96 19.21
C GLN A 137 10.52 14.22 18.35
N MET A 138 11.51 14.53 17.49
CA MET A 138 11.46 15.73 16.63
C MET A 138 10.53 15.54 15.44
N SER A 139 10.44 14.32 14.90
CA SER A 139 9.71 14.02 13.67
C SER A 139 8.26 13.55 13.93
N GLU A 140 7.91 13.18 15.17
CA GLU A 140 6.62 12.60 15.54
C GLU A 140 5.42 13.44 15.10
N GLN A 141 5.49 14.76 15.22
CA GLN A 141 4.41 15.67 14.83
C GLN A 141 4.07 15.60 13.33
N TYR A 142 5.02 15.21 12.47
CA TYR A 142 4.83 15.11 11.03
C TYR A 142 4.36 13.72 10.59
N PHE A 143 4.52 12.70 11.44
CA PHE A 143 4.22 11.31 11.12
C PHE A 143 2.76 11.06 10.70
N PRO A 144 1.71 11.63 11.33
CA PRO A 144 0.32 11.37 10.93
C PRO A 144 0.04 11.76 9.47
N ALA A 145 0.62 12.88 9.00
CA ALA A 145 0.45 13.33 7.62
C ALA A 145 1.14 12.35 6.62
N VAL A 146 2.30 11.83 7.00
CA VAL A 146 3.07 10.86 6.21
C VAL A 146 2.36 9.52 6.16
N GLN A 147 1.78 9.09 7.28
CA GLN A 147 0.99 7.86 7.37
C GLN A 147 -0.27 7.94 6.51
N LYS A 148 -1.04 9.04 6.60
CA LYS A 148 -2.21 9.25 5.75
C LYS A 148 -1.82 9.17 4.27
N PHE A 149 -0.81 9.94 3.87
CA PHE A 149 -0.38 9.98 2.48
C PHE A 149 0.15 8.62 1.98
N THR A 150 1.01 7.96 2.74
CA THR A 150 1.66 6.72 2.29
C THR A 150 0.72 5.53 2.32
N VAL A 151 -0.03 5.36 3.41
CA VAL A 151 -0.85 4.16 3.64
C VAL A 151 -2.24 4.30 3.04
N LEU A 152 -2.90 5.45 3.25
CA LEU A 152 -4.29 5.63 2.81
C LEU A 152 -4.37 6.16 1.38
N ASP A 153 -3.58 7.18 1.04
CA ASP A 153 -3.67 7.81 -0.29
C ASP A 153 -2.92 6.99 -1.36
N LEU A 154 -1.73 6.44 -1.05
CA LEU A 154 -0.94 5.65 -2.00
C LEU A 154 -1.13 4.12 -1.88
N GLY A 155 -1.61 3.62 -0.74
CA GLY A 155 -1.74 2.17 -0.50
C GLY A 155 -0.39 1.45 -0.36
N MET A 156 0.65 2.14 0.10
CA MET A 156 1.99 1.57 0.33
C MET A 156 2.18 1.15 1.79
N VAL A 157 3.14 0.25 2.03
CA VAL A 157 3.52 -0.15 3.39
C VAL A 157 4.37 0.97 4.02
N LEU A 158 4.09 1.32 5.27
CA LEU A 158 4.87 2.28 6.06
C LEU A 158 5.31 1.64 7.38
N LEU A 159 6.61 1.68 7.67
CA LEU A 159 7.21 1.13 8.87
C LEU A 159 7.97 2.24 9.62
N PRO A 160 7.50 2.69 10.79
CA PRO A 160 8.23 3.63 11.63
C PRO A 160 9.42 2.94 12.32
N VAL A 161 10.52 3.67 12.46
CA VAL A 161 11.72 3.27 13.20
C VAL A 161 12.23 4.45 14.02
N ALA A 162 12.77 4.21 15.21
CA ALA A 162 13.33 5.26 16.06
C ALA A 162 14.79 5.61 15.70
N SER A 163 15.48 4.74 14.94
CA SER A 163 16.88 4.95 14.55
C SER A 163 17.29 4.11 13.34
N GLN A 164 18.44 4.45 12.75
CA GLN A 164 19.08 3.64 11.71
C GLN A 164 19.45 2.22 12.18
N MET A 165 19.76 2.03 13.48
CA MET A 165 20.08 0.70 14.00
C MET A 165 18.84 -0.21 14.05
N GLU A 166 17.71 0.33 14.48
CA GLU A 166 16.42 -0.38 14.42
C GLU A 166 16.03 -0.69 12.97
N ALA A 167 16.20 0.29 12.08
CA ALA A 167 15.99 0.08 10.66
C ALA A 167 16.86 -1.02 10.09
N SER A 168 18.14 -1.10 10.47
CA SER A 168 19.03 -2.16 9.99
C SER A 168 18.48 -3.55 10.36
N CYS A 169 18.03 -3.72 11.60
CA CYS A 169 17.45 -4.98 12.08
C CYS A 169 16.14 -5.31 11.35
N LEU A 170 15.30 -4.30 11.13
CA LEU A 170 14.04 -4.45 10.40
C LEU A 170 14.27 -4.86 8.94
N ILE A 171 15.19 -4.20 8.24
CA ILE A 171 15.54 -4.52 6.85
C ILE A 171 16.09 -5.93 6.75
N ILE A 172 16.93 -6.35 7.71
CA ILE A 172 17.42 -7.72 7.77
C ILE A 172 16.26 -8.71 7.85
N GLN A 173 15.29 -8.44 8.72
CA GLN A 173 14.10 -9.28 8.86
C GLN A 173 13.26 -9.32 7.58
N LEU A 174 13.12 -8.21 6.87
CA LEU A 174 12.41 -8.14 5.59
C LEU A 174 13.05 -9.01 4.52
N VAL A 175 14.39 -8.99 4.40
CA VAL A 175 15.10 -9.87 3.46
C VAL A 175 14.94 -11.34 3.84
N GLN A 176 15.01 -11.67 5.13
CA GLN A 176 14.80 -13.03 5.60
C GLN A 176 13.37 -13.52 5.30
N GLU A 177 12.37 -12.68 5.49
CA GLU A 177 10.98 -13.04 5.17
C GLU A 177 10.78 -13.19 3.66
N GLN A 178 11.42 -12.34 2.86
CA GLN A 178 11.31 -12.42 1.40
C GLN A 178 12.04 -13.63 0.79
N THR A 179 13.11 -14.09 1.43
CA THR A 179 13.86 -15.29 1.00
C THR A 179 13.23 -16.60 1.49
N ARG A 180 12.35 -16.54 2.50
CA ARG A 180 11.59 -17.70 2.97
C ARG A 180 10.52 -18.10 1.97
N GLU A 181 10.22 -19.40 1.95
CA GLU A 181 9.08 -19.89 1.17
C GLU A 181 7.78 -19.24 1.67
N PRO A 182 6.92 -18.71 0.77
CA PRO A 182 5.64 -18.10 1.16
C PRO A 182 4.77 -19.02 2.03
N SER A 183 4.94 -20.32 1.87
CA SER A 183 4.21 -21.36 2.58
C SER A 183 4.54 -21.47 4.08
N LYS A 184 5.65 -20.86 4.51
CA LYS A 184 6.07 -20.77 5.92
C LYS A 184 5.39 -19.61 6.64
N ASN A 185 4.82 -18.65 5.90
CA ASN A 185 4.05 -17.57 6.49
C ASN A 185 2.64 -18.10 6.87
N PRO A 186 2.26 -18.12 8.15
CA PRO A 186 0.99 -18.72 8.60
C PRO A 186 -0.25 -17.97 8.09
N PHE A 187 -0.09 -16.71 7.66
CA PHE A 187 -1.16 -15.89 7.10
C PHE A 187 -1.35 -16.10 5.59
N LEU A 188 -0.32 -16.59 4.89
CA LEU A 188 -0.39 -16.94 3.46
C LEU A 188 -0.81 -18.40 3.33
N ARG A 189 -2.08 -18.67 3.68
CA ARG A 189 -2.69 -20.01 3.69
C ARG A 189 -2.28 -20.86 2.48
N LYS A 190 -1.81 -22.09 2.77
CA LYS A 190 -1.74 -23.17 1.78
C LYS A 190 -3.17 -23.49 1.30
N LYS A 191 -3.29 -23.70 -0.03
CA LYS A 191 -4.45 -24.15 -0.86
C LYS A 191 -5.77 -24.44 -0.12
N ARG A 192 -6.88 -23.86 -0.64
CA ARG A 192 -8.31 -24.13 -0.35
C ARG A 192 -8.52 -25.15 0.77
N ALA A 193 -8.94 -24.67 1.95
CA ALA A 193 -9.54 -25.55 2.94
C ALA A 193 -10.77 -26.20 2.29
N LEU A 194 -10.65 -27.47 1.88
CA LEU A 194 -11.81 -28.29 1.58
C LEU A 194 -12.72 -28.19 2.80
N VAL A 195 -14.00 -27.88 2.59
CA VAL A 195 -14.98 -27.85 3.68
C VAL A 195 -14.93 -29.24 4.32
N SER A 196 -14.53 -29.31 5.58
CA SER A 196 -14.44 -30.58 6.26
C SER A 196 -15.86 -31.10 6.54
N GLU A 197 -16.09 -32.39 6.38
CA GLU A 197 -17.37 -33.06 6.71
C GLU A 197 -17.93 -32.64 8.09
N PRO A 198 -17.11 -32.51 9.17
CA PRO A 198 -17.60 -32.02 10.46
C PRO A 198 -18.11 -30.57 10.42
N ALA A 199 -17.52 -29.70 9.60
CA ALA A 199 -17.97 -28.32 9.44
C ALA A 199 -19.32 -28.27 8.70
N LEU A 200 -19.47 -29.08 7.65
CA LEU A 200 -20.73 -29.25 6.92
C LEU A 200 -21.85 -29.73 7.86
N LEU A 201 -21.59 -30.77 8.65
CA LEU A 201 -22.52 -31.28 9.67
C LEU A 201 -22.91 -30.20 10.69
N ARG A 202 -21.94 -29.43 11.18
CA ARG A 202 -22.21 -28.34 12.14
C ARG A 202 -23.08 -27.25 11.54
N SER A 203 -22.87 -26.91 10.27
CA SER A 203 -23.71 -25.96 9.52
C SER A 203 -25.15 -26.47 9.39
N VAL A 204 -25.34 -27.74 9.05
CA VAL A 204 -26.68 -28.35 8.96
C VAL A 204 -27.38 -28.40 10.33
N GLN A 205 -26.63 -28.59 11.42
CA GLN A 205 -27.17 -28.55 12.80
C GLN A 205 -27.64 -27.16 13.24
N GLN A 206 -27.29 -26.07 12.52
CA GLN A 206 -27.83 -24.74 12.81
C GLN A 206 -29.26 -24.56 12.28
N ILE A 207 -29.76 -25.48 11.46
CA ILE A 207 -31.11 -25.40 10.91
C ILE A 207 -32.12 -25.73 12.02
N PRO A 208 -33.16 -24.90 12.24
CA PRO A 208 -34.15 -25.14 13.27
C PRO A 208 -34.79 -26.54 13.18
N GLY A 209 -34.73 -27.30 14.27
CA GLY A 209 -35.28 -28.67 14.33
C GLY A 209 -34.34 -29.76 13.79
N VAL A 210 -33.11 -29.41 13.38
CA VAL A 210 -32.08 -30.35 12.94
C VAL A 210 -30.99 -30.49 14.00
N GLY A 211 -30.97 -31.64 14.69
CA GLY A 211 -29.95 -31.97 15.69
C GLY A 211 -28.87 -32.91 15.17
N LYS A 212 -28.02 -33.41 16.08
CA LYS A 212 -26.90 -34.31 15.80
C LYS A 212 -27.29 -35.60 15.06
N VAL A 213 -28.52 -36.07 15.21
CA VAL A 213 -29.04 -37.29 14.56
C VAL A 213 -29.61 -36.99 13.18
N LYS A 214 -30.32 -35.86 13.02
CA LYS A 214 -30.99 -35.51 11.76
C LYS A 214 -30.02 -34.94 10.72
N ALA A 215 -28.99 -34.22 11.17
CA ALA A 215 -27.99 -33.64 10.28
C ALA A 215 -27.26 -34.67 9.37
N PRO A 216 -26.71 -35.79 9.88
CA PRO A 216 -26.08 -36.78 9.01
C PRO A 216 -27.08 -37.47 8.08
N LEU A 217 -28.31 -37.74 8.53
CA LEU A 217 -29.34 -38.34 7.67
C LEU A 217 -29.74 -37.43 6.51
N LEU A 218 -29.86 -36.13 6.77
CA LEU A 218 -30.10 -35.13 5.73
C LEU A 218 -28.93 -35.05 4.75
N LEU A 219 -27.68 -35.08 5.23
CA LEU A 219 -26.50 -35.03 4.34
C LEU A 219 -26.28 -36.33 3.55
N GLN A 220 -26.74 -37.48 4.05
CA GLN A 220 -26.76 -38.73 3.27
C GLN A 220 -27.73 -38.65 2.10
N ARG A 221 -28.88 -37.98 2.28
CA ARG A 221 -29.89 -37.83 1.22
C ARG A 221 -29.61 -36.63 0.30
N PHE A 222 -29.06 -35.56 0.86
CA PHE A 222 -28.72 -34.32 0.17
C PHE A 222 -27.24 -33.98 0.43
N PRO A 223 -26.31 -34.53 -0.38
CA PRO A 223 -24.86 -34.39 -0.20
C PRO A 223 -24.29 -32.96 -0.14
N SER A 224 -25.10 -31.92 -0.32
CA SER A 224 -24.67 -30.53 -0.23
C SER A 224 -25.76 -29.64 0.36
N ILE A 225 -25.35 -28.50 0.96
CA ILE A 225 -26.29 -27.48 1.44
C ILE A 225 -27.20 -26.98 0.32
N GLN A 226 -26.69 -26.87 -0.91
CA GLN A 226 -27.46 -26.44 -2.07
C GLN A 226 -28.58 -27.45 -2.42
N GLN A 227 -28.29 -28.74 -2.39
CA GLN A 227 -29.32 -29.75 -2.62
C GLN A 227 -30.32 -29.80 -1.47
N LEU A 228 -29.85 -29.61 -0.23
CA LEU A 228 -30.73 -29.53 0.95
C LEU A 228 -31.66 -28.31 0.89
N SER A 229 -31.18 -27.16 0.42
CA SER A 229 -31.99 -25.94 0.30
C SER A 229 -33.06 -26.03 -0.78
N ASN A 230 -32.79 -26.81 -1.85
CA ASN A 230 -33.71 -26.99 -2.97
C ASN A 230 -34.60 -28.23 -2.82
N ALA A 231 -34.45 -29.00 -1.73
CA ALA A 231 -35.25 -30.18 -1.47
C ALA A 231 -36.71 -29.81 -1.26
N SER A 232 -37.61 -30.54 -1.92
CA SER A 232 -39.04 -30.34 -1.72
C SER A 232 -39.48 -30.80 -0.32
N LEU A 233 -40.61 -30.27 0.16
CA LEU A 233 -41.15 -30.64 1.47
C LEU A 233 -41.31 -32.16 1.63
N ARG A 234 -41.79 -32.85 0.58
CA ARG A 234 -42.00 -34.31 0.57
C ARG A 234 -40.69 -35.08 0.73
N GLU A 235 -39.62 -34.62 0.08
CA GLU A 235 -38.30 -35.27 0.17
C GLU A 235 -37.67 -35.09 1.55
N LEU A 236 -37.92 -33.95 2.20
CA LEU A 236 -37.49 -33.70 3.59
C LEU A 236 -38.30 -34.54 4.58
N GLU A 237 -39.61 -34.67 4.38
CA GLU A 237 -40.49 -35.47 5.23
C GLU A 237 -40.05 -36.92 5.35
N ALA A 238 -39.61 -37.51 4.23
CA ALA A 238 -39.08 -38.88 4.18
C ALA A 238 -37.87 -39.11 5.11
N VAL A 239 -37.16 -38.05 5.50
CA VAL A 239 -35.93 -38.14 6.33
C VAL A 239 -36.15 -37.69 7.77
N VAL A 240 -36.92 -36.62 8.01
CA VAL A 240 -37.01 -35.97 9.33
C VAL A 240 -38.42 -35.86 9.93
N GLY A 241 -39.44 -36.28 9.18
CA GLY A 241 -40.86 -36.17 9.52
C GLY A 241 -41.47 -34.79 9.25
N PRO A 242 -42.81 -34.68 9.25
CA PRO A 242 -43.57 -33.50 8.80
C PRO A 242 -43.21 -32.21 9.54
N ALA A 243 -43.21 -32.23 10.87
CA ALA A 243 -42.95 -31.04 11.67
C ALA A 243 -41.52 -30.48 11.48
N ALA A 244 -40.54 -31.34 11.26
CA ALA A 244 -39.15 -30.91 11.02
C ALA A 244 -38.94 -30.50 9.56
N ALA A 245 -39.54 -31.20 8.61
CA ALA A 245 -39.47 -30.87 7.19
C ALA A 245 -40.05 -29.47 6.90
N GLN A 246 -41.19 -29.13 7.52
CA GLN A 246 -41.78 -27.79 7.40
C GLN A 246 -40.85 -26.71 7.95
N ARG A 247 -40.21 -26.93 9.09
CA ARG A 247 -39.25 -25.98 9.68
C ARG A 247 -38.02 -25.77 8.79
N ILE A 248 -37.48 -26.85 8.22
CA ILE A 248 -36.34 -26.80 7.30
C ILE A 248 -36.72 -26.06 6.01
N HIS A 249 -37.84 -26.42 5.38
CA HIS A 249 -38.29 -25.80 4.14
C HIS A 249 -38.63 -24.32 4.34
N ALA A 250 -39.30 -23.98 5.45
CA ALA A 250 -39.57 -22.59 5.84
C ALA A 250 -38.28 -21.80 6.06
N PHE A 251 -37.27 -22.39 6.71
CA PHE A 251 -35.97 -21.76 6.93
C PHE A 251 -35.27 -21.34 5.61
N PHE A 252 -35.42 -22.12 4.54
CA PHE A 252 -34.81 -21.80 3.24
C PHE A 252 -35.69 -20.94 2.33
N SER A 253 -37.03 -21.03 2.44
CA SER A 253 -37.97 -20.43 1.49
C SER A 253 -38.64 -19.15 1.98
N GLN A 254 -38.68 -18.89 3.28
CA GLN A 254 -39.30 -17.68 3.81
C GLN A 254 -38.37 -16.48 3.60
N PRO A 255 -38.85 -15.40 2.95
CA PRO A 255 -38.12 -14.14 2.91
C PRO A 255 -37.98 -13.59 4.34
N ARG A 256 -36.81 -13.02 4.64
CA ARG A 256 -36.52 -12.37 5.92
C ARG A 256 -37.03 -10.93 5.93
#